data_AF-A0A6A4CWK0-F1
#
_entry.id   AF-A0A6A4CWK0-F1
#
_cell.length_a   1.000
_cell.length_b   1.000
_cell.length_c   1.000
_cell.angle_alpha   90.00
_cell.angle_beta   90.00
_cell.angle_gamma   90.00
#
_symmetry.space_group_name_H-M   'P 1'
#
loop_
_entity.id
_entity.type
_entity.pdbx_description
1 polymer ?
#
loop_
_entity_poly.entity_id
_entity_poly.type
_entity_poly.pdbx_seq_one_letter_code
_entity_poly.pdbx_strand_id
1 'polypeptide(L)'
;MARRLSFFAEYNFTVEYKPEKQNVLADALSRRPDYELAHLAYLETQLYELIGEAYTDDDDLTGLEEALNATDKAVDLTDRQRSRLHRYSEVEGLLYYQVDGGDKTRIVVPNDEDLRHRVLRLMTRRLAVIWGWRRRIRL
;
A
#
# COMPACT_ATOMS: atom_id res chain seq x y z
N MET A 1 25.68 -19.44 -2.71
CA MET A 1 24.53 -19.97 -3.48
C MET A 1 23.42 -20.62 -2.61
N ALA A 2 23.44 -20.59 -1.27
CA ALA A 2 22.52 -21.41 -0.47
C ALA A 2 21.21 -20.71 -0.04
N ARG A 3 21.21 -19.37 0.09
CA ARG A 3 20.11 -18.63 0.74
C ARG A 3 18.79 -18.60 -0.05
N ARG A 4 18.79 -18.87 -1.36
CA ARG A 4 17.58 -18.86 -2.21
C ARG A 4 17.06 -20.26 -2.59
N LEU A 5 17.77 -21.33 -2.25
CA LEU A 5 17.39 -22.70 -2.67
C LEU A 5 16.07 -23.17 -2.04
N SER A 6 15.77 -22.77 -0.81
CA SER A 6 14.50 -23.11 -0.15
C SER A 6 13.27 -22.49 -0.83
N PHE A 7 13.43 -21.35 -1.51
CA PHE A 7 12.35 -20.70 -2.26
C PHE A 7 12.08 -21.43 -3.59
N PHE A 8 13.14 -21.96 -4.21
CA PHE A 8 13.03 -22.67 -5.48
C PHE A 8 12.40 -24.06 -5.35
N ALA A 9 12.46 -24.68 -4.17
CA ALA A 9 11.83 -25.98 -3.92
C ALA A 9 10.29 -25.97 -4.03
N GLU A 10 9.66 -24.80 -3.98
CA GLU A 10 8.20 -24.63 -4.13
C GLU A 10 7.73 -24.69 -5.59
N TYR A 11 8.65 -24.56 -6.55
CA TYR A 11 8.34 -24.48 -7.98
C TYR A 11 8.96 -25.64 -8.77
N ASN A 12 8.16 -26.28 -9.61
CA ASN A 12 8.64 -27.29 -10.56
C ASN A 12 9.17 -26.60 -11.82
N PHE A 13 10.46 -26.24 -11.84
CA PHE A 13 11.10 -25.65 -13.02
C PHE A 13 12.30 -26.47 -13.48
N THR A 14 12.56 -26.44 -14.79
CA THR A 14 13.77 -26.98 -15.41
C THR A 14 14.73 -25.84 -15.71
N VAL A 15 16.00 -26.02 -15.33
CA VAL A 15 17.04 -25.02 -15.60
C VAL A 15 17.60 -25.30 -16.99
N GLU A 16 17.31 -24.42 -17.93
CA GLU A 16 17.84 -24.48 -19.29
C GLU A 16 18.67 -23.24 -19.61
N TYR A 17 19.85 -23.44 -20.20
CA TYR A 17 20.68 -22.34 -20.67
C TYR A 17 20.12 -21.78 -21.98
N LYS A 18 19.77 -20.49 -21.99
CA LYS A 18 19.34 -19.78 -23.20
C LYS A 18 20.48 -18.90 -23.72
N PRO A 19 20.98 -19.15 -24.95
CA PRO A 19 22.05 -18.35 -25.54
C PRO A 19 21.59 -16.92 -25.84
N GLU A 20 22.54 -15.98 -25.87
CA GLU A 20 22.30 -14.52 -25.92
C GLU A 20 21.29 -14.07 -26.97
N LYS A 21 21.30 -14.67 -28.17
CA LYS A 21 20.35 -14.35 -29.25
C LYS A 21 18.88 -14.61 -28.88
N GLN A 22 18.61 -15.53 -27.97
CA GLN A 22 17.28 -15.81 -27.43
C GLN A 22 17.02 -15.09 -26.10
N ASN A 23 18.08 -14.52 -25.49
CA ASN A 23 18.01 -13.80 -24.23
C ASN A 23 17.83 -12.28 -24.42
N VAL A 24 17.68 -11.80 -25.66
CA VAL A 24 17.63 -10.36 -26.02
C VAL A 24 16.57 -9.62 -25.21
N LEU A 25 15.40 -10.20 -24.98
CA LEU A 25 14.33 -9.55 -24.22
C LEU A 25 14.68 -9.40 -22.73
N ALA A 26 15.17 -10.48 -22.11
CA ALA A 26 15.52 -10.44 -20.70
C ALA A 26 16.77 -9.58 -20.45
N ASP A 27 17.75 -9.61 -21.35
CA ASP A 27 18.92 -8.75 -21.33
C ASP A 27 18.53 -7.26 -21.51
N ALA A 28 17.66 -6.94 -22.47
CA ALA A 28 17.15 -5.58 -22.66
C ALA A 28 16.37 -5.05 -21.44
N LEU A 29 15.55 -5.88 -20.80
CA LEU A 29 14.83 -5.51 -19.58
C LEU A 29 15.77 -5.37 -18.38
N SER A 30 16.74 -6.30 -18.23
CA SER A 30 17.75 -6.23 -17.16
C SER A 30 18.62 -4.99 -17.25
N ARG A 31 18.84 -4.46 -18.46
CA ARG A 31 19.63 -3.23 -18.70
C ARG A 31 18.83 -1.94 -18.47
N ARG A 32 17.53 -2.02 -18.17
CA ARG A 32 16.68 -0.87 -17.86
C ARG A 32 16.32 -0.83 -16.37
N PRO A 33 17.25 -0.38 -15.49
CA PRO A 33 16.95 -0.24 -14.07
C PRO A 33 15.77 0.71 -13.82
N ASP A 34 15.57 1.68 -14.70
CA ASP A 34 14.48 2.65 -14.62
C ASP A 34 13.10 2.04 -14.95
N TYR A 35 13.05 0.90 -15.64
CA TYR A 35 11.79 0.24 -15.99
C TYR A 35 11.09 -0.35 -14.77
N GLU A 36 11.85 -0.97 -13.85
CA GLU A 36 11.29 -1.47 -12.60
C GLU A 36 10.78 -0.32 -11.72
N LEU A 37 11.54 0.77 -11.62
CA LEU A 37 11.16 1.93 -10.81
C LEU A 37 9.94 2.64 -11.40
N ALA A 38 9.89 2.85 -12.71
CA ALA A 38 8.74 3.46 -13.37
C ALA A 38 7.48 2.59 -13.25
N HIS A 39 7.60 1.27 -13.36
CA HIS A 39 6.47 0.36 -13.20
C HIS A 39 5.95 0.35 -11.76
N LEU A 40 6.84 0.42 -10.77
CA LEU A 40 6.45 0.51 -9.36
C LEU A 40 5.82 1.85 -9.03
N ALA A 41 6.42 2.96 -9.46
CA ALA A 41 5.86 4.28 -9.27
C ALA A 41 4.46 4.39 -9.89
N TYR A 42 4.28 3.87 -11.12
CA TYR A 42 2.99 3.81 -11.78
C TYR A 42 1.94 3.01 -11.00
N LEU A 43 2.31 1.81 -10.51
CA LEU A 43 1.40 1.00 -9.69
C LEU A 43 1.09 1.64 -8.34
N GLU A 44 2.04 2.36 -7.75
CA GLU A 44 1.84 3.13 -6.52
C GLU A 44 0.88 4.29 -6.76
N THR A 45 1.05 5.08 -7.83
CA THR A 45 0.11 6.18 -8.19
C THR A 45 -1.31 5.65 -8.39
N GLN A 46 -1.48 4.58 -9.16
CA GLN A 46 -2.79 3.95 -9.34
C GLN A 46 -3.40 3.47 -8.02
N LEU A 47 -2.57 2.94 -7.10
CA LEU A 47 -3.05 2.51 -5.80
C LEU A 47 -3.54 3.69 -4.96
N TYR A 48 -2.85 4.82 -4.98
CA TYR A 48 -3.25 6.01 -4.24
C TYR A 48 -4.55 6.61 -4.77
N GLU A 49 -4.71 6.70 -6.08
CA GLU A 49 -5.96 7.15 -6.71
C GLU A 49 -7.13 6.25 -6.29
N LEU A 50 -6.96 4.93 -6.36
CA LEU A 50 -7.98 3.96 -5.96
C LEU A 50 -8.34 4.04 -4.47
N ILE A 51 -7.36 4.33 -3.60
CA ILE A 51 -7.62 4.52 -2.17
C ILE A 51 -8.46 5.77 -1.95
N GLY A 52 -8.14 6.86 -2.65
CA GLY A 52 -8.90 8.11 -2.59
C GLY A 52 -10.34 7.95 -3.08
N GLU A 53 -10.53 7.27 -4.22
CA GLU A 53 -11.86 6.97 -4.76
C GLU A 53 -12.70 6.16 -3.77
N ALA A 54 -12.11 5.17 -3.10
CA ALA A 54 -12.86 4.35 -2.15
C ALA A 54 -13.17 5.05 -0.82
N TYR A 55 -12.63 6.24 -0.54
CA TYR A 55 -13.10 7.02 0.61
C TYR A 55 -14.54 7.47 0.44
N THR A 56 -14.98 7.78 -0.79
CA THR A 56 -16.36 8.21 -1.03
C THR A 56 -17.38 7.10 -0.81
N ASP A 57 -16.94 5.85 -0.93
CA ASP A 57 -17.78 4.66 -0.73
C ASP A 57 -17.79 4.19 0.74
N ASP A 58 -16.91 4.72 1.59
CA ASP A 58 -16.79 4.36 3.01
C ASP A 58 -17.48 5.44 3.88
N ASP A 59 -18.70 5.13 4.31
CA ASP A 59 -19.55 6.00 5.14
C ASP A 59 -18.85 6.44 6.45
N ASP A 60 -17.95 5.61 7.01
CA ASP A 60 -17.22 5.94 8.24
C ASP A 60 -16.09 6.96 7.98
N LEU A 61 -15.53 6.96 6.77
CA LEU A 61 -14.41 7.82 6.38
C LEU A 61 -14.87 9.15 5.79
N THR A 62 -15.96 9.15 5.01
CA THR A 62 -16.62 10.39 4.53
C THR A 62 -16.96 11.32 5.69
N GLY A 63 -17.56 10.81 6.78
CA GLY A 63 -17.83 11.62 7.98
C GLY A 63 -16.56 12.16 8.66
N LEU A 64 -15.43 11.42 8.57
CA LEU A 64 -14.15 11.85 9.11
C LEU A 64 -13.53 13.00 8.29
N GLU A 65 -13.56 12.91 6.96
CA GLU A 65 -13.10 13.97 6.06
C GLU A 65 -13.93 15.23 6.23
N GLU A 66 -15.25 15.11 6.31
CA GLU A 66 -16.14 16.24 6.55
C GLU A 66 -15.83 16.92 7.89
N ALA A 67 -15.58 16.16 8.96
CA ALA A 67 -15.25 16.72 10.26
C ALA A 67 -13.85 17.35 10.34
N LEU A 68 -12.88 16.85 9.55
CA LEU A 68 -11.56 17.48 9.42
C LEU A 68 -11.65 18.82 8.67
N ASN A 69 -12.50 18.89 7.64
CA ASN A 69 -12.70 20.09 6.84
C ASN A 69 -13.66 21.10 7.49
N ALA A 70 -14.64 20.62 8.26
CA ALA A 70 -15.61 21.43 8.97
C ALA A 70 -15.33 21.40 10.48
N THR A 71 -14.52 22.36 10.93
CA THR A 71 -14.09 22.55 12.33
C THR A 71 -15.21 22.58 13.38
N ASP A 72 -16.48 22.74 12.98
CA ASP A 72 -17.58 23.07 13.90
C ASP A 72 -18.97 22.52 13.47
N LYS A 73 -19.04 21.64 12.46
CA LYS A 73 -20.32 21.03 12.08
C LYS A 73 -20.60 19.80 12.93
N ALA A 74 -21.85 19.65 13.35
CA ALA A 74 -22.38 18.45 13.97
C ALA A 74 -22.41 17.29 12.95
N VAL A 75 -21.23 16.81 12.57
CA VAL A 75 -21.09 15.56 11.83
C VAL A 75 -21.29 14.43 12.84
N ASP A 76 -22.09 13.44 12.45
CA ASP A 76 -22.41 12.25 13.26
C ASP A 76 -21.20 11.32 13.35
N LEU A 77 -20.15 11.78 14.02
CA LEU A 77 -19.00 10.99 14.39
C LEU A 77 -19.23 10.30 15.73
N THR A 78 -18.72 9.07 15.83
CA THR A 78 -18.65 8.38 17.12
C THR A 78 -17.74 9.13 18.09
N ASP A 79 -18.00 9.03 19.40
CA ASP A 79 -17.17 9.67 20.44
C ASP A 79 -15.68 9.28 20.35
N ARG A 80 -15.43 8.06 19.87
CA ARG A 80 -14.08 7.54 19.64
C ARG A 80 -13.39 8.23 18.45
N GLN A 81 -14.11 8.50 17.36
CA GLN A 81 -13.55 9.26 16.23
C GLN A 81 -13.28 10.70 16.64
N ARG A 82 -14.24 11.36 17.30
CA ARG A 82 -14.10 12.75 17.79
C ARG A 82 -12.89 12.94 18.68
N SER A 83 -12.71 12.08 19.68
CA SER A 83 -11.54 12.14 20.59
C SER A 83 -10.19 11.93 19.89
N ARG A 84 -10.18 11.34 18.69
CA ARG A 84 -8.97 11.04 17.91
C ARG A 84 -8.82 11.92 16.68
N LEU A 85 -9.71 12.87 16.42
CA LEU A 85 -9.64 13.74 15.23
C LEU A 85 -8.28 14.44 15.09
N HIS A 86 -7.69 14.89 16.20
CA HIS A 86 -6.35 15.50 16.23
C HIS A 86 -5.21 14.59 15.73
N ARG A 87 -5.46 13.29 15.55
CA ARG A 87 -4.53 12.29 15.03
C ARG A 87 -4.66 12.07 13.53
N TYR A 88 -5.71 12.61 12.93
CA TYR A 88 -5.94 12.51 11.51
C TYR A 88 -5.57 13.81 10.82
N SER A 89 -5.05 13.70 9.60
CA SER A 89 -4.70 14.82 8.73
C SER A 89 -4.98 14.42 7.30
N GLU A 90 -5.57 15.32 6.51
CA GLU A 90 -5.80 15.13 5.09
C GLU A 90 -4.66 15.82 4.30
N VAL A 91 -4.10 15.09 3.33
CA VAL A 91 -3.06 15.62 2.42
C VAL A 91 -3.28 15.00 1.04
N GLU A 92 -3.49 15.84 0.03
CA GLU A 92 -3.64 15.45 -1.38
C GLU A 92 -4.76 14.40 -1.63
N GLY A 93 -5.88 14.51 -0.91
CA GLY A 93 -7.00 13.58 -1.00
C GLY A 93 -6.76 12.25 -0.27
N LEU A 94 -5.71 12.17 0.56
CA LEU A 94 -5.40 10.99 1.37
C LEU A 94 -5.48 11.29 2.86
N LEU A 95 -6.16 10.39 3.58
CA LEU A 95 -6.23 10.44 5.04
C LEU A 95 -5.00 9.80 5.66
N TYR A 96 -4.28 10.57 6.47
CA TYR A 96 -3.17 10.11 7.27
C TYR A 96 -3.57 10.01 8.74
N TYR A 97 -3.11 8.96 9.39
CA TYR A 97 -3.28 8.71 10.82
C TYR A 97 -1.92 8.67 11.52
N GLN A 98 -1.83 9.39 12.62
CA GLN A 98 -0.65 9.50 13.45
C GLN A 98 -0.99 9.20 14.91
N VAL A 99 -0.32 8.21 15.51
CA VAL A 99 -0.64 7.80 16.89
C VAL A 99 -0.20 8.86 17.89
N ASP A 100 1.03 9.36 17.75
CA ASP A 100 1.65 10.40 18.57
C ASP A 100 2.46 11.37 17.69
N GLY A 101 2.68 12.61 18.15
CA GLY A 101 3.31 13.70 17.37
C GLY A 101 4.71 13.42 16.79
N GLY A 102 5.39 12.35 17.21
CA GLY A 102 6.68 11.91 16.67
C GLY A 102 6.64 10.62 15.83
N ASP A 103 5.49 9.98 15.70
CA ASP A 103 5.36 8.73 14.95
C ASP A 103 5.27 8.96 13.44
N LYS A 104 5.71 7.96 12.68
CA LYS A 104 5.54 7.94 11.22
C LYS A 104 4.05 7.88 10.88
N THR A 105 3.60 8.84 10.06
CA THR A 105 2.24 8.90 9.53
C THR A 105 1.93 7.66 8.69
N ARG A 106 0.68 7.18 8.78
CA ARG A 106 0.20 5.99 8.06
C ARG A 106 -1.03 6.36 7.28
N ILE A 107 -1.13 5.90 6.04
CA ILE A 107 -2.33 6.11 5.22
C ILE A 107 -3.44 5.23 5.77
N VAL A 108 -4.63 5.81 5.91
CA VAL A 108 -5.86 5.13 6.28
C VAL A 108 -6.36 4.40 5.03
N VAL A 109 -6.54 3.09 5.10
CA VAL A 109 -7.06 2.31 3.98
C VAL A 109 -8.54 2.04 4.24
N PRO A 110 -9.44 2.37 3.29
CA PRO A 110 -10.87 2.03 3.35
C PRO A 110 -11.11 0.56 3.60
N ASN A 111 -12.24 0.21 4.20
CA ASN A 111 -12.60 -1.19 4.45
C ASN A 111 -13.17 -1.91 3.22
N ASP A 112 -12.56 -1.71 2.06
CA ASP A 112 -12.88 -2.43 0.83
C ASP A 112 -12.02 -3.70 0.70
N GLU A 113 -12.68 -4.82 0.39
CA GLU A 113 -12.01 -6.11 0.32
C GLU A 113 -11.03 -6.20 -0.85
N ASP A 114 -11.38 -5.69 -2.02
CA ASP A 114 -10.55 -5.77 -3.22
C ASP A 114 -9.31 -4.86 -3.10
N LEU A 115 -9.46 -3.67 -2.53
CA LEU A 115 -8.37 -2.77 -2.21
C LEU A 115 -7.44 -3.37 -1.17
N ARG A 116 -7.98 -3.97 -0.10
CA ARG A 116 -7.15 -4.66 0.89
C ARG A 116 -6.32 -5.76 0.24
N HIS A 117 -6.91 -6.56 -0.66
CA HIS A 117 -6.17 -7.59 -1.40
C HIS A 117 -5.10 -7.00 -2.33
N ARG A 118 -5.39 -5.88 -3.02
CA ARG A 118 -4.43 -5.19 -3.90
C ARG A 118 -3.27 -4.59 -3.11
N VAL A 119 -3.54 -3.90 -2.01
CA VAL A 119 -2.54 -3.36 -1.08
C VAL A 119 -1.66 -4.50 -0.56
N LEU A 120 -2.26 -5.61 -0.09
CA LEU A 120 -1.50 -6.77 0.41
C LEU A 120 -0.61 -7.40 -0.66
N ARG A 121 -1.09 -7.50 -1.90
CA ARG A 121 -0.34 -8.04 -3.04
C ARG A 121 0.85 -7.16 -3.42
N LEU A 122 0.68 -5.84 -3.36
CA LEU A 122 1.76 -4.88 -3.60
C LEU A 122 2.79 -4.93 -2.47
N MET A 123 2.36 -5.01 -1.21
CA MET A 123 3.24 -5.15 -0.04
C MET A 123 4.07 -6.43 -0.03
N THR A 124 3.56 -7.53 -0.58
CA THR A 124 4.32 -8.79 -0.70
C THR A 124 5.40 -8.71 -1.79
N ARG A 125 5.25 -7.82 -2.78
CA ARG A 125 6.21 -7.66 -3.89
C ARG A 125 7.32 -6.65 -3.60
N ARG A 126 7.08 -5.65 -2.76
CA ARG A 126 8.08 -4.70 -2.24
C ARG A 126 7.40 -3.95 -1.09
N LEU A 127 8.13 -3.56 -0.03
CA LEU A 127 7.70 -2.61 1.02
C LEU A 127 7.15 -3.14 2.37
N ALA A 128 7.59 -4.30 2.87
CA ALA A 128 7.43 -4.61 4.31
C ALA A 128 8.12 -3.58 5.25
N VAL A 129 9.03 -2.75 4.72
CA VAL A 129 9.83 -1.78 5.49
C VAL A 129 9.13 -0.42 5.65
N ILE A 130 8.23 -0.03 4.73
CA ILE A 130 7.65 1.32 4.73
C ILE A 130 6.35 1.39 5.53
N TRP A 131 5.57 0.31 5.57
CA TRP A 131 4.17 0.37 5.97
C TRP A 131 3.86 -0.02 7.42
N GLY A 132 4.86 -0.32 8.26
CA GLY A 132 4.67 -0.37 9.72
C GLY A 132 3.58 -1.33 10.24
N TRP A 133 3.28 -2.41 9.52
CA TRP A 133 2.34 -3.44 9.97
C TRP A 133 3.06 -4.44 10.89
N ARG A 134 2.78 -4.35 12.20
CA ARG A 134 3.17 -5.36 13.19
C ARG A 134 2.23 -6.56 13.03
N ARG A 135 2.68 -7.61 12.32
CA ARG A 135 1.94 -8.89 12.19
C ARG A 135 1.61 -9.40 13.60
N ARG A 136 0.32 -9.44 13.94
CA ARG A 136 -0.21 -10.22 15.07
C ARG A 136 -1.11 -11.30 14.47
N ILE A 137 -0.47 -12.31 13.86
CA ILE A 137 -1.14 -13.56 13.53
C ILE A 137 -1.04 -14.40 14.81
N ARG A 138 -2.16 -14.53 15.53
CA ARG A 138 -2.35 -15.64 16.47
C ARG A 138 -2.74 -16.85 15.61
N LEU A 139 -1.98 -17.93 15.79
CA LEU A 139 -2.47 -19.30 15.55
C LEU A 139 -3.57 -19.61 16.57
#